data_AF-A0A7V2M1H9-F1
#
_entry.id   AF-A0A7V2M1H9-F1
#
_cell.length_a   1.000
_cell.length_b   1.000
_cell.length_c   1.000
_cell.angle_alpha   90.00
_cell.angle_beta   90.00
_cell.angle_gamma   90.00
#
_symmetry.space_group_name_H-M   'P 1'
#
loop_
_entity.id
_entity.type
_entity.pdbx_description
1 polymer ?
#
loop_
_entity_poly.entity_id
_entity_poly.type
_entity_poly.pdbx_seq_one_letter_code
_entity_poly.pdbx_strand_id
1 'polypeptide(L)'
;MEKNFSQSTLFDFSDVSSEAIELFPEVWRAAEEMVSPVLTVRENAIERLVSVNAPRFSPLIAYIFATRICEPKIELRYQIVIALGNVLVPDKDGLLAPEPVRYTLKIYLSKMRRREIFGLLQVAEKYPQSETSIASLLNACSFAGNSLSNIFLDRKAPVPIRKQAIYFSGLVGFLDTIPALERLITRLESRINGQKMMTFAPRVKDEDVSLLKDAHKTRALLRT
;
A
#
# COMPACT_ATOMS: atom_id res chain seq x y z
N MET A 1 7.19 -43.36 25.21
CA MET A 1 8.16 -43.07 24.14
C MET A 1 7.61 -41.88 23.38
N GLU A 2 7.93 -40.66 23.82
CA GLU A 2 7.48 -39.43 23.16
C GLU A 2 8.15 -39.34 21.79
N LYS A 3 7.35 -39.41 20.72
CA LYS A 3 7.83 -39.11 19.38
C LYS A 3 8.08 -37.60 19.32
N ASN A 4 9.34 -37.20 19.43
CA ASN A 4 9.79 -35.87 19.02
C ASN A 4 9.54 -35.72 17.52
N PHE A 5 8.40 -35.16 17.15
CA PHE A 5 8.17 -34.67 15.80
C PHE A 5 8.97 -33.37 15.65
N SER A 6 10.02 -33.39 14.85
CA SER A 6 10.66 -32.14 14.42
C SER A 6 9.66 -31.38 13.55
N GLN A 7 9.51 -30.07 13.82
CA GLN A 7 8.61 -29.18 13.08
C GLN A 7 8.84 -29.20 11.56
N SER A 8 10.02 -29.65 11.13
CA SER A 8 10.36 -29.90 9.73
C SER A 8 9.42 -30.88 9.01
N THR A 9 8.78 -31.81 9.70
CA THR A 9 7.82 -32.75 9.06
C THR A 9 6.48 -32.12 8.64
N LEU A 10 6.22 -30.85 8.98
CA LEU A 10 4.97 -30.14 8.65
C LEU A 10 5.01 -29.39 7.32
N PHE A 11 6.14 -29.36 6.61
CA PHE A 11 6.31 -28.59 5.38
C PHE A 11 6.82 -29.49 4.24
N ASP A 12 6.23 -29.34 3.06
CA ASP A 12 6.68 -29.99 1.83
C ASP A 12 7.69 -29.07 1.14
N PHE A 13 8.93 -29.54 1.01
CA PHE A 13 10.07 -28.76 0.54
C PHE A 13 10.42 -29.05 -0.94
N SER A 14 9.55 -29.75 -1.66
CA SER A 14 9.85 -30.22 -3.01
C SER A 14 9.98 -29.11 -4.08
N ASP A 15 9.53 -27.88 -3.80
CA ASP A 15 9.37 -26.81 -4.82
C ASP A 15 10.01 -25.43 -4.48
N VAL A 16 10.97 -25.32 -3.54
CA VAL A 16 11.51 -24.00 -3.12
C VAL A 16 13.04 -23.90 -3.20
N SER A 17 13.52 -22.71 -3.60
CA SER A 17 14.94 -22.33 -3.65
C SER A 17 15.69 -22.77 -2.39
N SER A 18 16.87 -23.36 -2.57
CA SER A 18 17.71 -24.06 -1.60
C SER A 18 18.15 -23.29 -0.33
N GLU A 19 17.72 -22.04 -0.16
CA GLU A 19 17.96 -21.22 1.03
C GLU A 19 16.76 -21.23 2.01
N ALA A 20 15.75 -22.08 1.76
CA ALA A 20 14.50 -22.14 2.52
C ALA A 20 14.64 -22.64 3.98
N ILE A 21 15.09 -21.73 4.84
CA ILE A 21 14.31 -21.25 6.00
C ILE A 21 13.93 -22.32 7.01
N GLU A 22 14.85 -22.58 7.93
CA GLU A 22 14.50 -22.85 9.31
C GLU A 22 13.79 -21.59 9.85
N LEU A 23 12.46 -21.63 10.03
CA LEU A 23 11.73 -20.60 10.77
C LEU A 23 12.10 -20.73 12.26
N PHE A 24 13.26 -20.18 12.62
CA PHE A 24 13.83 -20.20 13.97
C PHE A 24 12.83 -19.68 15.03
N PRO A 25 13.00 -20.07 16.30
CA PRO A 25 12.29 -19.46 17.44
C PRO A 25 12.26 -17.92 17.42
N GLU A 26 13.29 -17.29 16.84
CA GLU A 26 13.38 -15.83 16.66
C GLU A 26 12.33 -15.26 15.71
N VAL A 27 11.99 -15.94 14.60
CA VAL A 27 10.94 -15.46 13.68
C VAL A 27 9.57 -15.52 14.34
N TRP A 28 9.31 -16.60 15.09
CA TRP A 28 8.08 -16.76 15.85
C TRP A 28 7.94 -15.73 16.97
N ARG A 29 9.00 -15.54 17.76
CA ARG A 29 9.04 -14.51 18.80
C ARG A 29 8.82 -13.11 18.22
N ALA A 30 9.48 -12.78 17.11
CA ALA A 30 9.25 -11.51 16.44
C ALA A 30 7.81 -11.38 15.92
N ALA A 31 7.22 -12.46 15.38
CA ALA A 31 5.83 -12.46 14.93
C ALA A 31 4.83 -12.22 16.09
N GLU A 32 5.09 -12.77 17.28
CA GLU A 32 4.30 -12.49 18.50
C GLU A 32 4.47 -11.04 18.94
N GLU A 33 5.68 -10.50 18.88
CA GLU A 33 5.95 -9.11 19.23
C GLU A 33 5.27 -8.09 18.30
N MET A 34 4.94 -8.45 17.06
CA MET A 34 4.19 -7.61 16.12
C MET A 34 2.80 -7.18 16.64
N VAL A 35 2.21 -7.92 17.58
CA VAL A 35 0.91 -7.57 18.19
C VAL A 35 1.04 -6.86 19.53
N SER A 36 2.27 -6.61 20.00
CA SER A 36 2.52 -5.89 21.26
C SER A 36 1.89 -4.50 21.25
N PRO A 37 1.30 -4.03 22.37
CA PRO A 37 0.83 -2.64 22.46
C PRO A 37 1.98 -1.63 22.45
N VAL A 38 3.19 -2.06 22.82
CA VAL A 38 4.38 -1.21 22.92
C VAL A 38 4.98 -0.98 21.53
N LEU A 39 5.07 0.28 21.10
CA LEU A 39 5.58 0.64 19.77
C LEU A 39 7.01 0.14 19.54
N THR A 40 7.93 0.37 20.48
CA THR A 40 9.34 -0.04 20.34
C THR A 40 9.52 -1.55 20.20
N VAL A 41 8.66 -2.35 20.83
CA VAL A 41 8.65 -3.80 20.67
C VAL A 41 8.26 -4.18 19.24
N ARG A 42 7.20 -3.55 18.69
CA ARG A 42 6.83 -3.75 17.28
C ARG A 42 7.89 -3.27 16.30
N GLU A 43 8.58 -2.16 16.60
CA GLU A 43 9.69 -1.65 15.78
C GLU A 43 10.79 -2.70 15.65
N ASN A 44 11.27 -3.23 16.77
CA ASN A 44 12.30 -4.27 16.80
C ASN A 44 11.84 -5.56 16.12
N ALA A 45 10.57 -5.93 16.27
CA ALA A 45 9.98 -7.09 15.59
C ALA A 45 9.99 -6.95 14.06
N ILE A 46 9.56 -5.78 13.55
CA ILE A 46 9.57 -5.49 12.10
C ILE A 46 11.00 -5.54 11.57
N GLU A 47 11.94 -4.90 12.26
CA GLU A 47 13.35 -4.88 11.85
C GLU A 47 13.92 -6.29 11.71
N ARG A 48 13.73 -7.15 12.72
CA ARG A 48 14.19 -8.56 12.69
C ARG A 48 13.54 -9.37 11.58
N LEU A 49 12.22 -9.21 11.37
CA LEU A 49 11.51 -9.94 10.32
C LEU A 49 11.92 -9.48 8.91
N VAL A 50 12.20 -8.18 8.74
CA VAL A 50 12.68 -7.61 7.48
C VAL A 50 14.13 -8.02 7.20
N SER A 51 15.00 -8.06 8.22
CA SER A 51 16.42 -8.41 8.03
C SER A 51 16.63 -9.82 7.50
N VAL A 52 15.71 -10.74 7.82
CA VAL A 52 15.71 -12.13 7.33
C VAL A 52 14.72 -12.34 6.18
N ASN A 53 14.11 -11.27 5.66
CA ASN A 53 13.13 -11.29 4.57
C ASN A 53 11.94 -12.26 4.81
N ALA A 54 11.55 -12.47 6.07
CA ALA A 54 10.53 -13.44 6.45
C ALA A 54 9.17 -13.28 5.72
N PRO A 55 8.66 -12.05 5.45
CA PRO A 55 7.43 -11.87 4.69
C PRO A 55 7.46 -12.47 3.29
N ARG A 56 8.63 -12.62 2.67
CA ARG A 56 8.77 -13.19 1.31
C ARG A 56 8.54 -14.70 1.29
N PHE A 57 8.72 -15.38 2.41
CA PHE A 57 8.79 -16.83 2.41
C PHE A 57 7.80 -17.51 3.36
N SER A 58 7.23 -16.77 4.32
CA SER A 58 6.18 -17.30 5.21
C SER A 58 4.84 -16.63 4.93
N PRO A 59 3.80 -17.39 4.50
CA PRO A 59 2.47 -16.83 4.26
C PRO A 59 1.87 -16.18 5.50
N LEU A 60 2.15 -16.74 6.69
CA LEU A 60 1.70 -16.18 7.96
C LEU A 60 2.36 -14.83 8.24
N ILE A 61 3.68 -14.71 8.03
CA ILE A 61 4.38 -13.45 8.27
C ILE A 61 3.91 -12.38 7.28
N ALA A 62 3.73 -12.73 5.99
CA ALA A 62 3.15 -11.84 5.00
C ALA A 62 1.75 -11.35 5.43
N TYR A 63 0.90 -12.26 5.92
CA TYR A 63 -0.42 -11.92 6.44
C TYR A 63 -0.33 -10.98 7.64
N ILE A 64 0.54 -11.25 8.62
CA ILE A 64 0.73 -10.38 9.78
C ILE A 64 1.15 -8.98 9.32
N PHE A 65 2.14 -8.86 8.43
CA PHE A 65 2.55 -7.57 7.86
C PHE A 65 1.39 -6.84 7.20
N ALA A 66 0.58 -7.55 6.40
CA ALA A 66 -0.57 -6.95 5.73
C ALA A 66 -1.60 -6.36 6.71
N THR A 67 -1.83 -7.01 7.86
CA THR A 67 -2.68 -6.47 8.92
C THR A 67 -2.12 -5.22 9.62
N ARG A 68 -0.84 -4.91 9.39
CA ARG A 68 -0.12 -3.79 10.02
C ARG A 68 0.20 -2.64 9.06
N ILE A 69 -0.35 -2.62 7.84
CA ILE A 69 -0.20 -1.50 6.88
C ILE A 69 -0.57 -0.13 7.49
N CYS A 70 -1.42 -0.12 8.52
CA CYS A 70 -1.85 1.07 9.24
C CYS A 70 -1.09 1.34 10.57
N GLU A 71 0.17 0.90 10.71
CA GLU A 71 0.99 1.24 11.89
C GLU A 71 0.97 2.76 12.19
N PRO A 72 0.90 3.20 13.45
CA PRO A 72 0.85 4.64 13.75
C PRO A 72 2.08 5.40 13.23
N LYS A 73 3.27 4.81 13.41
CA LYS A 73 4.54 5.37 12.97
C LYS A 73 4.71 5.19 11.46
N ILE A 74 4.92 6.28 10.75
CA ILE A 74 4.99 6.29 9.29
C ILE A 74 6.23 5.58 8.74
N GLU A 75 7.34 5.59 9.49
CA GLU A 75 8.56 4.84 9.18
C GLU A 75 8.30 3.32 9.16
N LEU A 76 7.51 2.81 10.11
CA LEU A 76 7.15 1.40 10.14
C LEU A 76 6.20 1.03 9.02
N ARG A 77 5.23 1.90 8.71
CA ARG A 77 4.37 1.68 7.54
C ARG A 77 5.18 1.59 6.26
N TYR A 78 6.15 2.47 6.08
CA TYR A 78 7.06 2.40 4.94
C TYR A 78 7.79 1.05 4.87
N GLN A 79 8.40 0.59 5.96
CA GLN A 79 9.08 -0.71 5.99
C GLN A 79 8.14 -1.87 5.64
N ILE A 80 6.91 -1.86 6.19
CA ILE A 80 5.89 -2.86 5.89
C ILE A 80 5.49 -2.82 4.41
N VAL A 81 5.24 -1.63 3.86
CA VAL A 81 4.86 -1.45 2.44
C VAL A 81 5.96 -1.96 1.51
N ILE A 82 7.22 -1.65 1.79
CA ILE A 82 8.36 -2.14 1.00
C ILE A 82 8.43 -3.67 1.10
N ALA A 83 8.37 -4.23 2.31
CA ALA A 83 8.43 -5.68 2.50
C ALA A 83 7.29 -6.41 1.76
N LEU A 84 6.06 -5.92 1.85
CA LEU A 84 4.91 -6.50 1.15
C LEU A 84 4.97 -6.29 -0.37
N GLY A 85 5.44 -5.13 -0.83
CA GLY A 85 5.66 -4.86 -2.24
C GLY A 85 6.66 -5.86 -2.85
N ASN A 86 7.74 -6.15 -2.11
CA ASN A 86 8.75 -7.13 -2.51
C ASN A 86 8.21 -8.57 -2.61
N VAL A 87 7.11 -8.91 -1.92
CA VAL A 87 6.45 -10.23 -2.07
C VAL A 87 5.80 -10.35 -3.47
N LEU A 88 5.30 -9.25 -4.02
CA LEU A 88 4.51 -9.25 -5.26
C LEU A 88 5.34 -9.12 -6.53
N VAL A 89 6.63 -8.83 -6.41
CA VAL A 89 7.55 -8.61 -7.55
C VAL A 89 8.70 -9.62 -7.55
N PRO A 90 9.33 -9.87 -8.71
CA PRO A 90 10.57 -10.61 -8.77
C PRO A 90 11.66 -9.98 -7.90
N ASP A 91 12.52 -10.79 -7.29
CA ASP A 91 13.73 -10.30 -6.63
C ASP A 91 14.84 -9.97 -7.65
N LYS A 92 16.02 -9.64 -7.12
CA LYS A 92 17.23 -9.35 -7.90
C LYS A 92 17.64 -10.50 -8.84
N ASP A 93 17.27 -11.74 -8.53
CA ASP A 93 17.59 -12.93 -9.30
C ASP A 93 16.45 -13.31 -10.26
N GLY A 94 15.41 -12.46 -10.34
CA GLY A 94 14.24 -12.67 -11.18
C GLY A 94 13.25 -13.70 -10.63
N LEU A 95 13.48 -14.21 -9.41
CA LEU A 95 12.63 -15.21 -8.80
C LEU A 95 11.44 -14.55 -8.11
N LEU A 96 10.31 -15.25 -8.11
CA LEU A 96 9.10 -14.80 -7.43
C LEU A 96 9.06 -15.40 -6.02
N ALA A 97 8.39 -14.71 -5.09
CA ALA A 97 8.05 -15.30 -3.79
C ALA A 97 7.20 -16.58 -4.00
N PRO A 98 7.30 -17.58 -3.09
CA PRO A 98 6.54 -18.81 -3.20
C PRO A 98 5.04 -18.54 -3.36
N GLU A 99 4.38 -19.35 -4.20
CA GLU A 99 2.98 -19.11 -4.55
C GLU A 99 2.03 -19.02 -3.34
N PRO A 100 2.15 -19.86 -2.30
CA PRO A 100 1.32 -19.73 -1.11
C PRO A 100 1.42 -18.36 -0.45
N VAL A 101 2.62 -17.76 -0.42
CA VAL A 101 2.86 -16.44 0.18
C VAL A 101 2.14 -15.36 -0.63
N ARG A 102 2.33 -15.38 -1.96
CA ARG A 102 1.72 -14.41 -2.87
C ARG A 102 0.20 -14.52 -2.86
N TYR A 103 -0.32 -15.74 -2.86
CA TYR A 103 -1.75 -16.02 -2.82
C TYR A 103 -2.38 -15.51 -1.51
N THR A 104 -1.79 -15.83 -0.36
CA THR A 104 -2.23 -15.32 0.95
C THR A 104 -2.25 -13.80 0.99
N LEU A 105 -1.19 -13.15 0.49
CA LEU A 105 -1.12 -11.69 0.45
C LEU A 105 -2.21 -11.10 -0.46
N LYS A 106 -2.39 -11.62 -1.67
CA LYS A 106 -3.43 -11.15 -2.60
C LYS A 106 -4.84 -11.29 -2.02
N ILE A 107 -5.14 -12.39 -1.33
CA ILE A 107 -6.43 -12.55 -0.64
C ILE A 107 -6.66 -11.42 0.36
N TYR A 108 -5.66 -11.10 1.18
CA TYR A 108 -5.79 -10.01 2.15
C TYR A 108 -5.95 -8.66 1.44
N LEU A 109 -5.08 -8.37 0.47
CA LEU A 109 -5.07 -7.08 -0.25
C LEU A 109 -6.37 -6.82 -1.02
N SER A 110 -7.01 -7.87 -1.55
CA SER A 110 -8.32 -7.78 -2.21
C SER A 110 -9.42 -7.19 -1.30
N LYS A 111 -9.23 -7.26 0.02
CA LYS A 111 -10.18 -6.79 1.04
C LYS A 111 -9.77 -5.47 1.69
N MET A 112 -8.67 -4.85 1.26
CA MET A 112 -8.26 -3.54 1.77
C MET A 112 -9.38 -2.53 1.63
N ARG A 113 -9.57 -1.71 2.66
CA ARG A 113 -10.58 -0.67 2.69
C ARG A 113 -9.89 0.69 2.66
N ARG A 114 -10.71 1.73 2.83
CA ARG A 114 -10.28 3.12 2.81
C ARG A 114 -9.14 3.41 3.79
N ARG A 115 -9.10 2.77 4.97
CA ARG A 115 -8.07 3.04 5.98
C ARG A 115 -6.68 2.60 5.50
N GLU A 116 -6.58 1.39 4.96
CA GLU A 116 -5.34 0.82 4.46
C GLU A 116 -4.84 1.61 3.25
N ILE A 117 -5.73 1.90 2.29
CA ILE A 117 -5.39 2.70 1.11
C ILE A 117 -4.94 4.10 1.51
N PHE A 118 -5.62 4.76 2.45
CA PHE A 118 -5.18 6.06 2.97
C PHE A 118 -3.80 5.96 3.64
N GLY A 119 -3.52 4.86 4.37
CA GLY A 119 -2.21 4.56 4.94
C GLY A 119 -1.11 4.44 3.88
N LEU A 120 -1.39 3.78 2.75
CA LEU A 120 -0.47 3.69 1.61
C LEU A 120 -0.19 5.08 1.02
N LEU A 121 -1.22 5.91 0.82
CA LEU A 121 -1.03 7.25 0.27
C LEU A 121 -0.21 8.17 1.19
N GLN A 122 -0.31 7.99 2.51
CA GLN A 122 0.56 8.69 3.46
C GLN A 122 2.02 8.24 3.34
N VAL A 123 2.26 6.96 3.06
CA VAL A 123 3.62 6.46 2.78
C VAL A 123 4.14 7.06 1.47
N ALA A 124 3.34 7.08 0.41
CA ALA A 124 3.73 7.69 -0.87
C ALA A 124 4.07 9.18 -0.74
N GLU A 125 3.32 9.91 0.07
CA GLU A 125 3.53 11.33 0.31
C GLU A 125 4.86 11.61 1.02
N LYS A 126 5.20 10.82 2.05
CA LYS A 126 6.45 10.99 2.80
C LYS A 126 7.67 10.34 2.14
N TYR A 127 7.47 9.23 1.42
CA TYR A 127 8.52 8.39 0.84
C TYR A 127 8.25 8.10 -0.64
N PRO A 128 8.57 9.04 -1.55
CA PRO A 128 8.29 8.89 -2.98
C PRO A 128 8.88 7.62 -3.62
N GLN A 129 10.01 7.13 -3.10
CA GLN A 129 10.65 5.89 -3.58
C GLN A 129 9.82 4.62 -3.36
N SER A 130 8.75 4.69 -2.55
CA SER A 130 7.83 3.56 -2.33
C SER A 130 6.81 3.36 -3.45
N GLU A 131 6.83 4.21 -4.49
CA GLU A 131 5.85 4.25 -5.57
C GLU A 131 5.56 2.86 -6.18
N THR A 132 6.60 2.14 -6.58
CA THR A 132 6.44 0.82 -7.23
C THR A 132 5.81 -0.20 -6.29
N SER A 133 6.21 -0.21 -5.02
CA SER A 133 5.63 -1.09 -3.99
C SER A 133 4.17 -0.75 -3.73
N ILE A 134 3.82 0.54 -3.67
CA ILE A 134 2.41 0.96 -3.47
C ILE A 134 1.57 0.62 -4.70
N ALA A 135 2.09 0.85 -5.91
CA ALA A 135 1.40 0.50 -7.14
C ALA A 135 1.12 -1.01 -7.21
N SER A 136 2.08 -1.87 -6.85
CA SER A 136 1.87 -3.32 -6.84
C SER A 136 0.82 -3.76 -5.80
N LEU A 137 0.81 -3.16 -4.62
CA LEU A 137 -0.18 -3.42 -3.58
C LEU A 137 -1.59 -2.96 -3.98
N LEU A 138 -1.71 -1.78 -4.60
CA LEU A 138 -2.98 -1.25 -5.09
C LEU A 138 -3.50 -2.09 -6.26
N ASN A 139 -2.64 -2.52 -7.17
CA ASN A 139 -3.01 -3.38 -8.29
C ASN A 139 -3.55 -4.75 -7.82
N ALA A 140 -3.11 -5.23 -6.65
CA ALA A 140 -3.65 -6.43 -6.02
C ALA A 140 -4.99 -6.21 -5.29
N CYS A 141 -5.51 -4.99 -5.24
CA CYS A 141 -6.75 -4.63 -4.57
C CYS A 141 -7.87 -4.28 -5.57
N SER A 142 -8.84 -5.18 -5.72
CA SER A 142 -9.95 -5.02 -6.67
C SER A 142 -10.83 -3.78 -6.44
N PHE A 143 -10.84 -3.22 -5.23
CA PHE A 143 -11.67 -2.04 -4.87
C PHE A 143 -10.86 -0.75 -4.71
N ALA A 144 -9.58 -0.77 -5.09
CA ALA A 144 -8.70 0.39 -4.92
C ALA A 144 -9.19 1.61 -5.71
N GLY A 145 -9.60 1.45 -6.97
CA GLY A 145 -10.11 2.54 -7.82
C GLY A 145 -11.25 3.34 -7.15
N ASN A 146 -12.30 2.65 -6.70
CA ASN A 146 -13.40 3.27 -5.96
C ASN A 146 -12.93 3.96 -4.66
N SER A 147 -12.06 3.32 -3.87
CA SER A 147 -11.53 3.92 -2.64
C SER A 147 -10.70 5.18 -2.90
N LEU A 148 -9.84 5.17 -3.92
CA LEU A 148 -9.06 6.33 -4.37
C LEU A 148 -10.00 7.46 -4.82
N SER A 149 -11.04 7.12 -5.59
CA SER A 149 -12.08 8.07 -6.02
C SER A 149 -12.75 8.79 -4.85
N ASN A 150 -13.12 8.02 -3.83
CA ASN A 150 -13.71 8.59 -2.62
C ASN A 150 -12.73 9.48 -1.86
N ILE A 151 -11.43 9.13 -1.83
CA ILE A 151 -10.39 9.93 -1.16
C ILE A 151 -10.16 11.26 -1.88
N PHE A 152 -9.94 11.28 -3.21
CA PHE A 152 -9.65 12.54 -3.91
C PHE A 152 -10.88 13.45 -4.04
N LEU A 153 -12.09 12.91 -3.97
CA LEU A 153 -13.33 13.70 -3.94
C LEU A 153 -13.61 14.34 -2.56
N ASP A 154 -13.14 13.72 -1.49
CA ASP A 154 -13.36 14.14 -0.11
C ASP A 154 -12.59 15.44 0.21
N ARG A 155 -13.33 16.46 0.62
CA ARG A 155 -12.76 17.78 0.99
C ARG A 155 -12.10 17.78 2.36
N LYS A 156 -12.36 16.77 3.20
CA LYS A 156 -11.73 16.61 4.51
C LYS A 156 -10.36 15.94 4.40
N ALA A 157 -10.08 15.25 3.30
CA ALA A 157 -8.77 14.67 3.07
C ALA A 157 -7.73 15.77 2.79
N PRO A 158 -6.52 15.70 3.35
CA PRO A 158 -5.44 16.65 3.06
C PRO A 158 -5.12 16.68 1.57
N VAL A 159 -4.85 17.87 1.03
CA VAL A 159 -4.55 18.05 -0.41
C VAL A 159 -3.42 17.15 -0.90
N PRO A 160 -2.28 16.99 -0.18
CA PRO A 160 -1.21 16.08 -0.62
C PRO A 160 -1.70 14.64 -0.82
N ILE A 161 -2.54 14.14 0.08
CA ILE A 161 -3.12 12.78 -0.02
C ILE A 161 -4.09 12.67 -1.19
N ARG A 162 -4.88 13.72 -1.44
CA ARG A 162 -5.78 13.76 -2.61
C ARG A 162 -5.00 13.75 -3.92
N LYS A 163 -3.86 14.45 -3.99
CA LYS A 163 -2.95 14.41 -5.14
C LYS A 163 -2.37 13.01 -5.34
N GLN A 164 -1.91 12.35 -4.27
CA GLN A 164 -1.45 10.96 -4.35
C GLN A 164 -2.55 10.02 -4.83
N ALA A 165 -3.80 10.18 -4.35
CA ALA A 165 -4.91 9.37 -4.82
C ALA A 165 -5.16 9.53 -6.33
N ILE A 166 -5.14 10.76 -6.85
CA ILE A 166 -5.27 11.05 -8.28
C ILE A 166 -4.10 10.45 -9.08
N TYR A 167 -2.89 10.56 -8.54
CA TYR A 167 -1.69 10.04 -9.18
C TYR A 167 -1.75 8.51 -9.33
N PHE A 168 -2.00 7.78 -8.24
CA PHE A 168 -2.10 6.32 -8.28
C PHE A 168 -3.31 5.81 -9.05
N SER A 169 -4.42 6.56 -9.12
CA SER A 169 -5.53 6.24 -10.03
C SER A 169 -5.07 6.14 -11.49
N GLY A 170 -4.21 7.07 -11.91
CA GLY A 170 -3.62 7.08 -13.26
C GLY A 170 -2.54 6.02 -13.43
N LEU A 171 -1.58 5.97 -12.50
CA LEU A 171 -0.42 5.10 -12.59
C LEU A 171 -0.80 3.61 -12.66
N VAL A 172 -1.78 3.18 -11.86
CA VAL A 172 -2.24 1.79 -11.84
C VAL A 172 -3.24 1.50 -12.98
N GLY A 173 -3.88 2.52 -13.55
CA GLY A 173 -4.83 2.35 -14.65
C GLY A 173 -6.27 2.07 -14.19
N PHE A 174 -6.72 2.64 -13.08
CA PHE A 174 -8.08 2.43 -12.57
C PHE A 174 -9.13 3.21 -13.39
N LEU A 175 -9.63 2.60 -14.48
CA LEU A 175 -10.59 3.22 -15.41
C LEU A 175 -11.93 3.59 -14.76
N ASP A 176 -12.35 2.86 -13.72
CA ASP A 176 -13.56 3.13 -12.94
C ASP A 176 -13.51 4.49 -12.21
N THR A 177 -12.34 5.12 -12.11
CA THR A 177 -12.15 6.44 -11.49
C THR A 177 -12.45 7.61 -12.42
N ILE A 178 -12.58 7.39 -13.74
CA ILE A 178 -12.81 8.45 -14.73
C ILE A 178 -14.03 9.33 -14.38
N PRO A 179 -15.22 8.78 -14.07
CA PRO A 179 -16.39 9.60 -13.72
C PRO A 179 -16.17 10.43 -12.43
N ALA A 180 -15.36 9.94 -11.50
CA ALA A 180 -15.01 10.69 -10.29
C ALA A 180 -14.04 11.83 -10.61
N LEU A 181 -13.06 11.62 -11.48
CA LEU A 181 -12.14 12.66 -11.95
C LEU A 181 -12.89 13.78 -12.69
N GLU A 182 -13.83 13.44 -13.57
CA GLU A 182 -14.64 14.43 -14.29
C GLU A 182 -15.47 15.29 -13.33
N ARG A 183 -16.13 14.67 -12.35
CA ARG A 183 -16.85 15.40 -11.30
C ARG A 183 -15.92 16.32 -10.50
N LEU A 184 -14.70 15.86 -10.20
CA LEU A 184 -13.70 16.69 -9.52
C LEU A 184 -13.31 17.90 -10.37
N ILE A 185 -12.99 17.69 -11.66
CA ILE A 185 -12.58 18.71 -12.62
C ILE A 185 -13.66 19.79 -12.75
N THR A 186 -14.89 19.42 -13.10
CA THR A 186 -16.01 20.37 -13.30
C THR A 186 -16.22 21.23 -12.05
N ARG A 187 -16.14 20.61 -10.87
CA ARG A 187 -16.28 21.31 -9.58
C ARG A 187 -15.14 22.29 -9.31
N LEU A 188 -13.90 21.91 -9.62
CA LEU A 188 -12.72 22.77 -9.42
C LEU A 188 -12.75 23.94 -10.40
N GLU A 189 -13.05 23.70 -11.68
CA GLU A 189 -13.16 24.74 -12.72
C GLU A 189 -14.25 25.74 -12.40
N SER A 190 -15.46 25.27 -12.05
CA SER A 190 -16.58 26.13 -11.66
C SER A 190 -16.21 27.05 -10.49
N ARG A 191 -15.53 26.51 -9.47
CA ARG A 191 -15.11 27.29 -8.31
C ARG A 191 -14.02 28.31 -8.66
N ILE A 192 -12.99 27.91 -9.40
CA ILE A 192 -11.88 28.79 -9.80
C ILE A 192 -12.42 29.94 -10.67
N ASN A 193 -13.29 29.64 -11.64
CA ASN A 193 -13.89 30.64 -12.51
C ASN A 193 -14.83 31.57 -11.74
N GLY A 194 -15.67 31.04 -10.84
CA GLY A 194 -16.53 31.84 -9.99
C GLY A 194 -15.77 32.82 -9.10
N GLN A 195 -14.64 32.40 -8.52
CA GLN A 195 -13.76 33.28 -7.73
C GLN A 195 -13.10 34.37 -8.56
N LYS A 196 -12.69 34.08 -9.80
CA LYS A 196 -12.08 35.08 -10.71
C LYS A 196 -13.07 36.16 -11.14
N MET A 197 -14.35 35.84 -11.25
CA MET A 197 -15.40 36.76 -11.70
C MET A 197 -15.95 37.67 -10.58
N MET A 198 -15.59 37.39 -9.31
CA MET A 198 -16.10 38.14 -8.16
C MET A 198 -14.98 38.99 -7.52
N THR A 199 -15.08 40.31 -7.63
CA THR A 199 -14.08 41.27 -7.10
C THR A 199 -13.84 41.14 -5.59
N PHE A 200 -14.80 40.60 -4.84
CA PHE A 200 -14.76 40.42 -3.38
C PHE A 200 -14.48 38.98 -2.94
N ALA A 201 -14.31 38.03 -3.86
CA ALA A 201 -14.08 36.64 -3.48
C ALA A 201 -12.66 36.44 -2.91
N PRO A 202 -12.48 35.48 -1.99
CA PRO A 202 -11.15 35.06 -1.55
C PRO A 202 -10.30 34.66 -2.76
N ARG A 203 -8.99 34.96 -2.71
CA ARG A 203 -8.05 34.57 -3.76
C ARG A 203 -8.14 33.07 -4.03
N VAL A 204 -8.04 32.70 -5.31
CA VAL A 204 -7.98 31.30 -5.75
C VAL A 204 -6.84 30.62 -5.01
N LYS A 205 -7.12 29.45 -4.40
CA LYS A 205 -6.11 28.68 -3.68
C LYS A 205 -5.22 27.97 -4.68
N ASP A 206 -3.90 28.12 -4.55
CA ASP A 206 -2.91 27.44 -5.39
C ASP A 206 -3.07 25.91 -5.36
N GLU A 207 -3.49 25.38 -4.22
CA GLU A 207 -3.82 23.96 -4.03
C GLU A 207 -4.91 23.48 -4.98
N ASP A 208 -5.95 24.28 -5.21
CA ASP A 208 -7.08 23.90 -6.07
C ASP A 208 -6.67 23.89 -7.55
N VAL A 209 -5.80 24.83 -7.94
CA VAL A 209 -5.20 24.88 -9.29
C VAL A 209 -4.28 23.69 -9.50
N SER A 210 -3.42 23.38 -8.53
CA SER A 210 -2.54 22.21 -8.60
C SER A 210 -3.34 20.91 -8.70
N LEU A 211 -4.39 20.75 -7.90
CA LEU A 211 -5.21 19.54 -7.91
C LEU A 211 -5.97 19.38 -9.23
N LEU A 212 -6.44 20.49 -9.82
CA LEU A 212 -7.09 20.51 -11.12
C LEU A 212 -6.13 20.06 -12.24
N LYS A 213 -4.89 20.55 -12.21
CA LYS A 213 -3.85 20.14 -13.17
C LYS A 213 -3.58 18.64 -13.11
N ASP A 214 -3.43 18.09 -11.91
CA ASP A 214 -3.19 16.65 -11.73
C ASP A 214 -4.40 15.82 -12.18
N ALA A 215 -5.62 16.25 -11.88
CA ALA A 215 -6.84 15.57 -12.30
C ALA A 215 -6.97 15.51 -13.83
N HIS A 216 -6.67 16.60 -14.54
CA HIS A 216 -6.66 16.63 -16.01
C HIS A 216 -5.60 15.70 -16.59
N LYS A 217 -4.37 15.73 -16.05
CA LYS A 217 -3.27 14.86 -16.48
C LYS A 217 -3.65 13.38 -16.33
N THR A 218 -4.15 12.99 -15.16
CA THR A 218 -4.59 11.62 -14.88
C THR A 218 -5.74 11.20 -15.78
N ARG A 219 -6.76 12.04 -15.98
CA ARG A 219 -7.89 11.71 -16.85
C ARG A 219 -7.44 11.48 -18.30
N ALA A 220 -6.49 12.27 -18.79
CA ALA A 220 -5.92 12.09 -20.13
C ALA A 220 -5.19 10.74 -20.24
N LEU A 221 -4.37 10.40 -19.24
CA LEU A 221 -3.65 9.12 -19.18
C LEU A 221 -4.59 7.89 -19.18
N LEU A 222 -5.74 7.97 -18.52
CA LEU A 222 -6.70 6.85 -18.46
C LEU A 222 -7.55 6.69 -19.72
N ARG A 223 -7.46 7.62 -20.68
CA ARG A 223 -8.22 7.60 -21.94
C ARG A 223 -7.37 7.25 -23.17
N THR A 224 -6.06 7.09 -23.00
CA THR A 224 -5.13 6.60 -24.02
C THR A 224 -5.04 5.09 -23.95
#